data_AF-A0AAN9JZY3-F1
#
_entry.id   AF-A0AAN9JZY3-F1
#
_cell.length_a   1.000
_cell.length_b   1.000
_cell.length_c   1.000
_cell.angle_alpha   90.00
_cell.angle_beta   90.00
_cell.angle_gamma   90.00
#
_symmetry.space_group_name_H-M   'P 1'
#
loop_
_entity.id
_entity.type
_entity.pdbx_description
1 polymer ?
#
loop_
_entity_poly.entity_id
_entity_poly.type
_entity_poly.pdbx_seq_one_letter_code
_entity_poly.pdbx_strand_id
1 'polypeptide(L)'
;MFESVPSGDAILLKLVCHNWPDEECIKFLKNCHKALPQHGKVIILDYVIPEVPNCSNISKHTCAIDNLMFFAHGGKERTENEFRYLCKSSGFSKFHVADSDISAMSGVMEFYK
;
A
#
# COMPACT_ATOMS: atom_id res chain seq x y z
N MET A 1 -11.09 -13.53 0.22
CA MET A 1 -10.42 -12.61 1.16
C MET A 1 -10.45 -13.20 2.57
N PHE A 2 -9.42 -13.00 3.37
CA PHE A 2 -9.34 -13.54 4.74
C PHE A 2 -10.39 -12.93 5.67
N GLU A 3 -11.04 -13.76 6.49
CA GLU A 3 -12.03 -13.31 7.47
C GLU A 3 -11.40 -12.50 8.62
N SER A 4 -10.16 -12.83 8.98
CA SER A 4 -9.37 -12.15 10.00
C SER A 4 -7.87 -12.28 9.71
N VAL A 5 -7.06 -11.53 10.46
CA VAL A 5 -5.60 -11.67 10.49
C VAL A 5 -5.15 -11.87 11.95
N PRO A 6 -4.04 -12.57 12.21
CA PRO A 6 -3.51 -12.71 13.56
C PRO A 6 -3.27 -11.37 14.25
N SER A 7 -3.50 -11.30 15.56
CA SER A 7 -3.25 -10.10 16.36
C SER A 7 -1.75 -9.91 16.62
N GLY A 8 -1.33 -8.65 16.72
CA GLY A 8 0.04 -8.27 17.02
C GLY A 8 0.20 -6.76 17.10
N ASP A 9 1.36 -6.29 17.58
CA ASP A 9 1.64 -4.85 17.68
C ASP A 9 1.91 -4.21 16.31
N ALA A 10 2.38 -5.02 15.35
CA ALA A 10 2.60 -4.61 13.99
C ALA A 10 2.22 -5.72 12.99
N ILE A 11 1.75 -5.30 11.82
CA ILE A 11 1.45 -6.20 10.69
C ILE A 11 2.24 -5.70 9.47
N LEU A 12 3.05 -6.57 8.88
CA LEU A 12 3.79 -6.27 7.65
C LEU A 12 3.02 -6.79 6.42
N LEU A 13 2.81 -5.90 5.45
CA LEU A 13 2.29 -6.20 4.13
C LEU A 13 3.36 -5.86 3.09
N LYS A 14 4.05 -6.88 2.58
CA LYS A 14 5.10 -6.71 1.56
C LYS A 14 4.58 -7.17 0.20
N LEU A 15 4.53 -6.26 -0.77
CA LEU A 15 4.04 -6.54 -2.13
C LEU A 15 2.67 -7.24 -2.11
N VAL A 16 1.77 -6.72 -1.27
CA VAL A 16 0.42 -7.27 -1.10
C VAL A 16 -0.60 -6.31 -1.69
N CYS A 17 -0.51 -5.02 -1.36
CA CYS A 17 -1.51 -4.02 -1.75
C CYS A 17 -1.58 -3.86 -3.27
N HIS A 18 -0.45 -3.91 -3.96
CA HIS A 18 -0.44 -3.78 -5.42
C HIS A 18 -1.19 -4.90 -6.19
N ASN A 19 -1.42 -6.07 -5.58
CA ASN A 19 -2.13 -7.18 -6.23
C ASN A 19 -3.65 -6.98 -6.30
N TRP A 20 -4.20 -5.98 -5.61
CA TRP A 20 -5.63 -5.84 -5.40
C TRP A 20 -6.11 -4.43 -5.73
N PRO A 21 -7.36 -4.26 -6.20
CA PRO A 21 -7.98 -2.94 -6.32
C PRO A 21 -8.26 -2.32 -4.94
N ASP A 22 -8.62 -1.05 -4.92
CA ASP A 22 -8.78 -0.26 -3.69
C ASP A 22 -9.86 -0.83 -2.77
N GLU A 23 -10.98 -1.31 -3.30
CA GLU A 23 -12.07 -1.86 -2.50
C GLU A 23 -11.61 -3.10 -1.71
N GLU A 24 -10.83 -3.97 -2.35
CA GLU A 24 -10.29 -5.17 -1.73
C GLU A 24 -9.19 -4.82 -0.73
N CYS A 25 -8.31 -3.86 -1.07
CA CYS A 25 -7.34 -3.29 -0.14
C CYS A 25 -7.99 -2.78 1.13
N ILE A 26 -9.04 -1.97 1.00
CA ILE A 26 -9.75 -1.38 2.14
C ILE A 26 -10.33 -2.46 3.04
N LYS A 27 -10.90 -3.54 2.47
CA LYS A 27 -11.48 -4.65 3.24
C LYS A 27 -10.42 -5.37 4.08
N PHE A 28 -9.29 -5.80 3.52
CA PHE A 28 -8.27 -6.51 4.32
C PHE A 28 -7.52 -5.57 5.27
N LEU A 29 -7.33 -4.30 4.91
CA LEU A 29 -6.72 -3.30 5.79
C LEU A 29 -7.62 -3.00 7.00
N LYS A 30 -8.95 -3.05 6.85
CA LYS A 30 -9.89 -2.99 8.00
C LYS A 30 -9.74 -4.19 8.93
N ASN A 31 -9.44 -5.38 8.40
CA ASN A 31 -9.14 -6.55 9.23
C ASN A 31 -7.80 -6.39 9.96
N CYS A 32 -6.78 -5.83 9.30
CA CYS A 32 -5.52 -5.46 9.96
C CYS A 32 -5.75 -4.45 11.08
N HIS A 33 -6.52 -3.39 10.81
CA HIS A 33 -6.90 -2.40 11.81
C HIS A 33 -7.56 -3.04 13.03
N LYS A 34 -8.50 -3.98 12.86
CA LYS A 34 -9.14 -4.69 13.98
C LYS A 34 -8.16 -5.51 14.81
N ALA A 35 -7.15 -6.12 14.18
CA ALA A 35 -6.19 -7.01 14.83
C ALA A 35 -5.07 -6.29 15.60
N LEU A 36 -4.90 -4.97 15.41
CA LEU A 36 -3.89 -4.16 16.09
C LEU A 36 -4.38 -3.61 17.45
N PRO A 37 -3.50 -3.44 18.46
CA PRO A 37 -3.78 -2.62 19.64
C PRO A 37 -3.82 -1.12 19.27
N GLN A 38 -4.24 -0.26 20.20
CA GLN A 38 -4.39 1.19 19.94
C GLN A 38 -3.08 1.89 19.53
N HIS A 39 -1.92 1.35 19.95
CA HIS A 39 -0.60 1.86 19.59
C HIS A 39 0.05 1.10 18.42
N GLY A 40 -0.68 0.15 17.83
CA GLY A 40 -0.17 -0.69 16.77
C GLY A 40 -0.17 -0.02 15.40
N LYS A 41 0.53 -0.63 14.45
CA LYS A 41 0.62 -0.12 13.07
C LYS A 41 0.64 -1.22 12.01
N VAL A 42 0.17 -0.89 10.81
CA VAL A 42 0.50 -1.65 9.60
C VAL A 42 1.73 -1.02 8.95
N ILE A 43 2.67 -1.86 8.53
CA ILE A 43 3.83 -1.48 7.73
C ILE A 43 3.59 -2.02 6.33
N ILE A 44 3.60 -1.14 5.33
CA ILE A 44 3.43 -1.50 3.93
C ILE A 44 4.77 -1.28 3.23
N LEU A 45 5.29 -2.35 2.65
CA LEU A 45 6.45 -2.31 1.75
C LEU A 45 5.95 -2.63 0.34
N ASP A 46 5.75 -1.61 -0.46
CA ASP A 46 5.21 -1.74 -1.82
C ASP A 46 5.83 -0.71 -2.76
N TYR A 47 5.55 -0.82 -4.07
CA TYR A 47 5.98 0.24 -4.98
C TYR A 47 5.16 1.51 -4.78
N VAL A 48 5.85 2.66 -4.86
CA VAL A 48 5.23 3.99 -4.79
C VAL A 48 5.58 4.75 -6.05
N ILE A 49 4.56 5.08 -6.84
CA ILE A 49 4.73 5.69 -8.15
C ILE A 49 4.61 7.21 -8.08
N PRO A 50 5.28 7.96 -8.99
CA PRO A 50 5.12 9.41 -9.06
C PRO A 50 3.68 9.81 -9.39
N GLU A 51 3.19 10.89 -8.78
CA GLU A 51 1.85 11.44 -9.06
C GLU A 51 1.69 11.87 -10.53
N VAL A 52 2.77 12.40 -11.10
CA VAL A 52 2.82 12.83 -12.50
C VAL A 52 3.91 12.05 -13.21
N PRO A 53 3.55 11.19 -14.19
CA PRO A 53 4.53 10.50 -15.02
C PRO A 53 5.42 11.48 -15.80
N ASN A 54 6.65 11.07 -16.08
CA ASN A 54 7.58 11.85 -16.90
C ASN A 54 8.32 10.95 -17.92
N CYS A 55 9.18 11.53 -18.75
CA CYS A 55 9.87 10.78 -19.80
C CYS A 55 11.07 9.94 -19.32
N SER A 56 11.36 9.90 -18.02
CA SER A 56 12.47 9.13 -17.46
C SER A 56 12.26 7.62 -17.65
N ASN A 57 13.36 6.86 -17.67
CA ASN A 57 13.29 5.40 -17.75
C ASN A 57 12.59 4.78 -16.53
N ILE A 58 12.75 5.39 -15.35
CA ILE A 58 12.08 4.96 -14.12
C ILE A 58 10.56 5.09 -14.32
N SER A 59 10.08 6.27 -14.71
CA SER A 59 8.63 6.48 -14.92
C SER A 59 8.05 5.54 -15.99
N LYS A 60 8.78 5.27 -17.08
CA LYS A 60 8.34 4.28 -18.10
C LYS A 60 8.27 2.87 -17.53
N HIS A 61 9.25 2.47 -16.72
CA HIS A 61 9.26 1.18 -16.04
C HIS A 61 8.08 1.05 -15.07
N THR A 62 7.79 2.12 -14.33
CA THR A 62 6.63 2.20 -13.44
C THR A 62 5.31 1.98 -14.17
N CYS A 63 5.09 2.67 -15.28
CA CYS A 63 3.89 2.45 -16.09
C CYS A 63 3.81 1.01 -16.62
N ALA A 64 4.94 0.39 -16.98
CA ALA A 64 4.95 -1.00 -17.44
C ALA A 64 4.55 -1.99 -16.33
N ILE A 65 5.05 -1.79 -15.11
CA ILE A 65 4.67 -2.61 -13.94
C ILE A 65 3.19 -2.39 -13.59
N ASP A 66 2.71 -1.15 -13.57
CA ASP A 66 1.31 -0.84 -13.28
C ASP A 66 0.35 -1.51 -14.27
N ASN A 67 0.67 -1.48 -15.57
CA ASN A 67 -0.08 -2.22 -16.59
C ASN A 67 -0.01 -3.75 -16.35
N LEU A 68 1.14 -4.28 -15.95
CA LEU A 68 1.27 -5.69 -15.61
C LEU A 68 0.37 -6.08 -14.43
N MET A 69 0.32 -5.25 -13.38
CA MET A 69 -0.55 -5.48 -12.23
C MET A 69 -2.03 -5.36 -12.59
N PHE A 70 -2.38 -4.43 -13.48
CA PHE A 70 -3.75 -4.34 -14.02
C PHE A 70 -4.18 -5.64 -14.70
N PHE A 71 -3.31 -6.26 -15.51
CA PHE A 71 -3.59 -7.57 -16.10
C PHE A 71 -3.62 -8.70 -15.06
N ALA A 72 -2.84 -8.58 -13.98
CA ALA A 72 -2.77 -9.56 -12.90
C ALA A 72 -3.87 -9.30 -11.84
N HIS A 73 -5.08 -9.78 -12.11
CA HIS A 73 -6.23 -9.75 -11.17
C HIS A 73 -6.79 -8.35 -10.87
N GLY A 74 -6.50 -7.34 -11.70
CA GLY A 74 -6.99 -5.97 -11.49
C GLY A 74 -6.24 -5.22 -10.38
N GLY A 75 -5.00 -5.65 -10.10
CA GLY A 75 -4.09 -4.91 -9.25
C GLY A 75 -3.67 -3.57 -9.87
N LYS A 76 -2.95 -2.76 -9.09
CA LYS A 76 -2.37 -1.51 -9.56
C LYS A 76 -1.24 -1.06 -8.65
N GLU A 77 -0.29 -0.37 -9.24
CA GLU A 77 0.66 0.42 -8.47
C GLU A 77 0.00 1.73 -8.02
N ARG A 78 0.47 2.29 -6.92
CA ARG A 78 -0.19 3.42 -6.26
C ARG A 78 0.74 4.57 -5.97
N THR A 79 0.20 5.78 -6.02
CA THR A 79 0.90 6.97 -5.55
C THR A 79 0.83 7.07 -4.02
N GLU A 80 1.65 7.93 -3.44
CA GLU A 80 1.58 8.20 -2.00
C GLU A 80 0.19 8.70 -1.57
N ASN A 81 -0.46 9.53 -2.39
CA ASN A 81 -1.80 10.06 -2.11
C ASN A 81 -2.86 8.95 -2.12
N GLU A 82 -2.73 7.97 -3.01
CA GLU A 82 -3.62 6.81 -3.04
C GLU A 82 -3.41 5.91 -1.81
N PHE A 83 -2.16 5.70 -1.35
CA PHE A 83 -1.91 5.01 -0.08
C PHE A 83 -2.46 5.78 1.12
N ARG A 84 -2.36 7.11 1.13
CA ARG A 84 -2.97 7.97 2.15
C ARG A 84 -4.49 7.84 2.15
N TYR A 85 -5.11 7.71 0.97
CA TYR A 85 -6.54 7.42 0.84
C TYR A 85 -6.91 6.05 1.41
N LEU A 86 -6.14 5.00 1.12
CA LEU A 86 -6.35 3.66 1.70
C LEU A 86 -6.25 3.69 3.23
N CYS A 87 -5.23 4.37 3.77
CA CYS A 87 -5.03 4.54 5.21
C CYS A 87 -6.28 5.10 5.89
N LYS A 88 -6.76 6.26 5.41
CA LYS A 88 -7.95 6.92 5.96
C LYS A 88 -9.22 6.07 5.80
N SER A 89 -9.40 5.46 4.63
CA SER A 89 -10.60 4.68 4.30
C SER A 89 -10.70 3.36 5.08
N SER A 90 -9.57 2.86 5.57
CA SER A 90 -9.48 1.64 6.39
C SER A 90 -9.56 1.90 7.90
N GLY A 91 -9.68 3.17 8.32
CA GLY A 91 -9.90 3.56 9.71
C GLY A 91 -8.65 3.93 10.50
N PHE A 92 -7.47 3.94 9.86
CA PHE A 92 -6.22 4.34 10.51
C PHE A 92 -6.18 5.86 10.76
N SER A 93 -5.56 6.24 11.87
CA SER A 93 -5.52 7.62 12.36
C SER A 93 -4.43 8.48 11.70
N LYS A 94 -3.30 7.86 11.32
CA LYS A 94 -2.14 8.56 10.75
C LYS A 94 -1.43 7.73 9.69
N PHE A 95 -1.08 8.40 8.60
CA PHE A 95 -0.21 7.90 7.53
C PHE A 95 1.18 8.55 7.61
N HIS A 96 2.23 7.76 7.44
CA HIS A 96 3.61 8.22 7.38
C HIS A 96 4.41 7.42 6.36
N VAL A 97 5.23 8.09 5.55
CA VAL A 97 6.26 7.44 4.73
C VAL A 97 7.56 7.46 5.54
N ALA A 98 7.98 6.29 6.02
CA ALA A 98 9.18 6.14 6.83
C ALA A 98 10.45 6.17 5.98
N ASP A 99 10.38 5.60 4.78
CA ASP A 99 11.46 5.64 3.80
C ASP A 99 10.89 5.49 2.38
N SER A 100 11.62 6.00 1.39
CA SER A 100 11.27 5.85 -0.03
C SER A 100 12.53 5.87 -0.88
N ASP A 101 12.76 4.80 -1.63
CA ASP A 101 13.84 4.72 -2.60
C ASP A 101 13.26 4.87 -4.01
N ILE A 102 13.47 6.05 -4.59
CA ILE A 102 13.03 6.38 -5.95
C ILE A 102 13.69 5.48 -6.99
N SER A 103 14.93 5.03 -6.75
CA SER A 103 15.67 4.19 -7.69
C SER A 103 15.13 2.75 -7.73
N ALA A 104 14.68 2.23 -6.59
CA ALA A 104 14.02 0.94 -6.47
C ALA A 104 12.48 1.04 -6.61
N MET A 105 11.95 2.26 -6.74
CA MET A 105 10.52 2.60 -6.75
C MET A 105 9.75 2.08 -5.53
N SER A 106 10.43 1.76 -4.42
CA SER A 106 9.82 1.12 -3.25
C SER A 106 9.69 2.12 -2.11
N GLY A 107 8.59 2.00 -1.37
CA GLY A 107 8.31 2.81 -0.20
C GLY A 107 8.01 1.96 1.03
N VAL A 108 8.49 2.41 2.18
CA VAL A 108 8.08 1.89 3.49
C VAL A 108 7.09 2.88 4.10
N MET A 109 5.82 2.49 4.11
CA MET A 109 4.72 3.29 4.63
C MET A 109 4.18 2.69 5.91
N GLU A 110 3.72 3.55 6.81
CA GLU A 110 3.21 3.17 8.13
C GLU A 110 1.81 3.75 8.32
N PHE A 111 0.86 2.86 8.64
CA PHE A 111 -0.51 3.22 8.98
C PHE A 111 -0.70 2.97 10.47
N TYR A 112 -0.81 4.05 11.23
CA TYR A 112 -0.99 3.99 12.68
C TYR A 112 -2.48 3.89 13.01
N LYS A 113 -2.82 2.99 13.93
CA LYS A 113 -4.18 2.87 14.46
C LYS A 113 -4.60 4.09 15.28
#